data_AF-A0A1Q8W333-F1
#
_entry.id   AF-A0A1Q8W333-F1
#
_cell.length_a   1.000
_cell.length_b   1.000
_cell.length_c   1.000
_cell.angle_alpha   90.00
_cell.angle_beta   90.00
_cell.angle_gamma   90.00
#
_symmetry.space_group_name_H-M   'P 1'
#
loop_
_entity.id
_entity.type
_entity.pdbx_description
1 polymer ?
#
loop_
_entity_poly.entity_id
_entity_poly.type
_entity_poly.pdbx_seq_one_letter_code
_entity_poly.pdbx_strand_id
1 'polypeptide(L)'
;MTAPSVTAGPLDLTDIRARLTAATSGPWARGHDELTVTAGNWPIAIVGVSHDDITVDYEDDAVFFDHVSSSADADLALITHAPEDIKALLDEVDRLNDALQEIDWLIETVDPDTFVHKVQIVLEDNL
;
A
#
# COMPACT_ATOMS: atom_id res chain seq x y z
N MET A 1 2.69 14.77 -35.59
CA MET A 1 2.42 14.16 -34.27
C MET A 1 3.53 14.65 -33.35
N THR A 2 3.24 15.60 -32.48
CA THR A 2 4.19 16.04 -31.44
C THR A 2 4.02 15.07 -30.27
N ALA A 3 5.09 14.37 -29.90
CA ALA A 3 5.08 13.55 -28.69
C ALA A 3 4.77 14.46 -27.49
N PRO A 4 3.94 14.04 -26.53
CA PRO A 4 3.74 14.81 -25.31
C PRO A 4 5.10 14.92 -24.60
N SER A 5 5.57 16.14 -24.38
CA SER A 5 6.74 16.37 -23.54
C SER A 5 6.41 15.89 -22.13
N VAL A 6 7.09 14.85 -21.67
CA VAL A 6 7.12 14.48 -20.25
C VAL A 6 8.03 15.50 -19.57
N THR A 7 7.50 16.69 -19.32
CA THR A 7 8.17 17.76 -18.55
C THR A 7 7.74 17.66 -17.08
N ALA A 8 7.75 16.45 -16.53
CA ALA A 8 7.70 16.30 -15.08
C ALA A 8 9.16 16.39 -14.62
N GLY A 9 9.52 17.49 -13.95
CA GLY A 9 10.74 17.50 -13.16
C GLY A 9 10.73 16.35 -12.13
N PRO A 10 11.87 16.04 -11.51
CA PRO A 10 11.97 14.93 -10.58
C PRO A 10 10.83 14.98 -9.54
N LEU A 11 10.14 13.85 -9.37
CA LEU A 11 9.05 13.73 -8.40
C LEU A 11 9.60 14.05 -7.01
N ASP A 12 8.97 14.98 -6.29
CA ASP A 12 9.28 15.20 -4.88
C ASP A 12 8.65 14.08 -4.04
N LEU A 13 9.49 13.15 -3.59
CA LEU A 13 9.10 11.99 -2.80
C LEU A 13 9.39 12.16 -1.30
N THR A 14 9.78 13.37 -0.87
CA THR A 14 10.23 13.64 0.52
C THR A 14 9.17 13.23 1.53
N ASP A 15 7.93 13.66 1.33
CA ASP A 15 6.80 13.36 2.21
C ASP A 15 6.47 11.86 2.26
N ILE A 16 6.63 11.15 1.13
CA ILE A 16 6.38 9.71 1.04
C ILE A 16 7.45 8.94 1.83
N ARG A 17 8.73 9.30 1.67
CA ARG A 17 9.83 8.72 2.44
C ARG A 17 9.68 8.98 3.94
N ALA A 18 9.23 10.18 4.32
CA ALA A 18 8.96 10.51 5.72
C ALA A 18 7.82 9.65 6.30
N ARG A 19 6.73 9.44 5.53
CA ARG A 19 5.62 8.57 5.93
C ARG A 19 6.04 7.11 6.04
N LEU A 20 6.85 6.61 5.10
CA LEU A 20 7.40 5.25 5.17
C LEU A 20 8.28 5.07 6.42
N THR A 21 9.11 6.08 6.75
CA THR A 21 9.95 6.05 7.96
C THR A 21 9.12 6.06 9.25
N ALA A 22 8.00 6.78 9.25
CA ALA A 22 7.07 6.83 10.37
C ALA A 22 6.14 5.61 10.44
N ALA A 23 6.08 4.79 9.40
CA ALA A 23 5.24 3.61 9.37
C ALA A 23 5.73 2.59 10.40
N THR A 24 4.82 2.08 11.20
CA THR A 24 5.12 1.05 12.18
C THR A 24 5.05 -0.32 11.51
N SER A 25 6.07 -1.14 11.77
CA SER A 25 6.14 -2.52 11.29
C SER A 25 5.10 -3.39 11.97
N GLY A 26 4.52 -4.33 11.22
CA GLY A 26 3.67 -5.38 11.76
C GLY A 26 4.43 -6.41 12.63
N PRO A 27 3.76 -7.47 13.08
CA PRO A 27 2.39 -7.83 12.75
C PRO A 27 1.37 -6.92 13.43
N TRP A 28 0.41 -6.46 12.64
CA TRP A 28 -0.76 -5.75 13.16
C TRP A 28 -1.78 -6.78 13.62
N ALA A 29 -2.40 -6.54 14.77
CA ALA A 29 -3.51 -7.35 15.24
C ALA A 29 -4.82 -6.59 15.01
N ARG A 30 -5.90 -7.32 14.76
CA ARG A 30 -7.23 -6.75 14.91
C ARG A 30 -7.38 -6.30 16.37
N GLY A 31 -7.73 -5.04 16.58
CA GLY A 31 -8.18 -4.59 17.89
C GLY A 31 -9.48 -5.31 18.26
N HIS A 32 -9.71 -5.52 19.55
CA HIS A 32 -10.99 -6.00 20.06
C HIS A 32 -11.63 -4.85 20.84
N ASP A 33 -12.64 -4.20 20.25
CA ASP A 33 -13.49 -3.26 20.96
C ASP A 33 -14.62 -4.05 21.62
N GLU A 34 -14.30 -4.71 22.74
CA GLU A 34 -15.28 -5.50 23.48
C GLU A 34 -16.27 -4.56 24.20
N LEU A 35 -17.54 -4.64 23.80
CA LEU A 35 -18.64 -3.99 24.48
C LEU A 35 -19.46 -5.04 25.23
N THR A 36 -19.30 -5.09 26.55
CA THR A 36 -20.16 -5.95 27.38
C THR A 36 -21.49 -5.26 27.66
N VAL A 37 -22.59 -5.85 27.21
CA VAL A 37 -23.95 -5.40 27.50
C VAL A 37 -24.65 -6.44 28.37
N THR A 38 -25.03 -6.06 29.60
CA THR A 38 -25.82 -6.93 30.48
C THR A 38 -27.31 -6.68 30.24
N ALA A 39 -28.02 -7.67 29.71
CA ALA A 39 -29.46 -7.59 29.57
C ALA A 39 -30.14 -7.71 30.94
N GLY A 40 -31.04 -6.76 31.25
CA GLY A 40 -32.01 -6.91 32.35
C GLY A 40 -33.23 -7.71 31.90
N ASN A 41 -34.38 -7.51 32.55
CA ASN A 41 -35.64 -8.20 32.18
C ASN A 41 -36.30 -7.73 30.87
N TRP A 42 -35.74 -6.72 30.20
CA TRP A 42 -36.30 -6.15 28.97
C TRP A 42 -35.52 -6.65 27.74
N PRO A 43 -36.21 -7.00 26.63
CA PRO A 43 -35.54 -7.45 25.42
C PRO A 43 -34.66 -6.34 24.83
N ILE A 44 -33.46 -6.71 24.39
CA ILE A 44 -32.51 -5.85 23.68
C ILE A 44 -32.59 -6.18 22.19
N ALA A 45 -32.70 -5.16 21.34
CA ALA A 45 -32.59 -5.31 19.89
C ALA A 45 -31.20 -4.85 19.43
N ILE A 46 -30.50 -5.71 18.68
CA ILE A 46 -29.20 -5.42 18.07
C ILE A 46 -29.41 -5.29 16.57
N VAL A 47 -28.98 -4.18 15.99
CA VAL A 47 -29.24 -3.81 14.59
C VAL A 47 -27.90 -3.64 13.87
N GLY A 48 -27.83 -4.10 12.62
CA GLY A 48 -26.63 -3.97 11.79
C GLY A 48 -25.65 -5.15 11.87
N VAL A 49 -26.05 -6.25 12.51
CA VAL A 49 -25.30 -7.51 12.53
C VAL A 49 -25.95 -8.52 11.59
N SER A 50 -25.14 -9.24 10.80
CA SER A 50 -25.65 -10.38 10.02
C SER A 50 -25.89 -11.56 10.95
N HIS A 51 -26.72 -12.52 10.52
CA HIS A 51 -26.89 -13.78 11.24
C HIS A 51 -25.57 -14.58 11.30
N ASP A 52 -24.75 -14.45 10.27
CA ASP A 52 -23.44 -15.12 10.17
C ASP A 52 -22.40 -14.53 11.13
N ASP A 53 -22.63 -13.32 11.65
CA ASP A 53 -21.75 -12.62 12.61
C ASP A 53 -22.11 -12.94 14.07
N ILE A 54 -23.10 -13.82 14.30
CA ILE A 54 -23.59 -14.18 15.63
C ILE A 54 -23.07 -15.56 16.01
N THR A 55 -22.31 -15.62 17.11
CA THR A 55 -21.85 -16.89 17.70
C THR A 55 -22.47 -17.05 19.08
N VAL A 56 -23.01 -18.24 19.36
CA VAL A 56 -23.55 -18.58 20.68
C VAL A 56 -22.54 -19.47 21.39
N ASP A 57 -22.09 -19.04 22.55
CA ASP A 57 -21.30 -19.87 23.45
C ASP A 57 -22.26 -20.57 24.42
N TYR A 58 -22.39 -21.88 24.21
CA TYR A 58 -23.27 -22.74 24.99
C TYR A 58 -22.64 -23.16 26.34
N GLU A 59 -21.34 -22.93 26.56
CA GLU A 59 -20.68 -23.24 27.83
C GLU A 59 -20.88 -22.11 28.85
N ASP A 60 -20.86 -20.86 28.40
CA ASP A 60 -21.00 -19.66 29.23
C ASP A 60 -22.39 -18.98 29.16
N ASP A 61 -23.38 -19.61 28.51
CA ASP A 61 -24.72 -19.05 28.25
C ASP A 61 -24.66 -17.62 27.66
N ALA A 62 -23.69 -17.39 26.76
CA ALA A 62 -23.35 -16.09 26.21
C ALA A 62 -23.57 -16.02 24.69
N VAL A 63 -23.84 -14.81 24.18
CA VAL A 63 -23.93 -14.54 22.74
C VAL A 63 -22.90 -13.48 22.37
N PHE A 64 -22.07 -13.81 21.39
CA PHE A 64 -21.05 -12.95 20.83
C PHE A 64 -21.47 -12.42 19.46
N PHE A 65 -21.18 -11.15 19.23
CA PHE A 65 -21.40 -10.47 17.96
C PHE A 65 -20.05 -10.10 17.38
N ASP A 66 -19.57 -10.88 16.41
CA ASP A 66 -18.32 -10.62 15.73
C ASP A 66 -18.59 -9.72 14.52
N HIS A 67 -18.92 -8.45 14.77
CA HIS A 67 -19.07 -7.50 13.67
C HIS A 67 -17.69 -7.09 13.15
N VAL A 68 -17.12 -7.94 12.32
CA VAL A 68 -15.90 -7.63 11.60
C VAL A 68 -16.29 -7.36 10.16
N SER A 69 -15.82 -6.23 9.62
CA SER A 69 -15.85 -6.02 8.18
C SER A 69 -15.29 -7.27 7.51
N SER A 70 -16.02 -7.85 6.55
CA SER A 70 -15.55 -9.02 5.78
C SER A 70 -14.21 -8.76 5.07
N SER A 71 -13.83 -7.48 4.92
CA SER A 71 -12.54 -7.05 4.39
C SER A 71 -11.39 -7.05 5.39
N ALA A 72 -11.63 -7.19 6.70
CA ALA A 72 -10.61 -6.89 7.70
C ALA A 72 -9.35 -7.76 7.60
N ASP A 73 -9.45 -9.02 7.16
CA ASP A 73 -8.26 -9.86 6.89
C ASP A 73 -7.50 -9.38 5.65
N ALA A 74 -8.24 -9.01 4.59
CA ALA A 74 -7.64 -8.48 3.38
C ALA A 74 -6.97 -7.12 3.63
N ASP A 75 -7.60 -6.26 4.43
CA ASP A 75 -7.07 -4.96 4.82
C ASP A 75 -5.82 -5.12 5.71
N LEU A 76 -5.85 -6.07 6.64
CA LEU A 76 -4.70 -6.40 7.49
C LEU A 76 -3.53 -6.92 6.66
N ALA A 77 -3.80 -7.83 5.72
CA ALA A 77 -2.80 -8.34 4.79
C ALA A 77 -2.21 -7.22 3.93
N LEU A 78 -3.04 -6.32 3.40
CA LEU A 78 -2.60 -5.17 2.61
C LEU A 78 -1.69 -4.24 3.42
N ILE A 79 -2.12 -3.82 4.61
CA ILE A 79 -1.37 -2.87 5.46
C ILE A 79 -0.06 -3.50 5.96
N THR A 80 -0.05 -4.82 6.19
CA THR A 80 1.15 -5.54 6.66
C THR A 80 2.29 -5.49 5.65
N HIS A 81 1.99 -5.54 4.35
CA HIS A 81 3.01 -5.52 3.28
C HIS A 81 3.28 -4.12 2.71
N ALA A 82 2.43 -3.15 3.04
CA ALA A 82 2.53 -1.79 2.51
C ALA A 82 3.91 -1.13 2.71
N PRO A 83 4.62 -1.26 3.84
CA PRO A 83 5.95 -0.68 3.99
C PRO A 83 6.97 -1.24 2.99
N GLU A 84 7.01 -2.56 2.81
CA GLU A 84 7.90 -3.23 1.87
C GLU A 84 7.54 -2.89 0.41
N ASP A 85 6.25 -2.88 0.09
CA ASP A 85 5.76 -2.53 -1.25
C ASP A 85 6.08 -1.08 -1.60
N ILE A 86 5.84 -0.13 -0.68
CA ILE A 86 6.16 1.29 -0.88
C ILE A 86 7.67 1.47 -1.03
N LYS A 87 8.48 0.75 -0.26
CA LYS A 87 9.94 0.78 -0.41
C LYS A 87 10.36 0.32 -1.80
N ALA A 88 9.86 -0.82 -2.27
CA ALA A 88 10.18 -1.35 -3.59
C ALA A 88 9.76 -0.37 -4.71
N LEU A 89 8.61 0.28 -4.57
CA LEU A 89 8.15 1.31 -5.51
C LEU A 89 9.05 2.56 -5.50
N LEU A 90 9.52 3.01 -4.33
CA LEU A 90 10.45 4.14 -4.25
C LEU A 90 11.81 3.81 -4.88
N ASP A 91 12.33 2.61 -4.62
CA ASP A 91 13.58 2.14 -5.21
C ASP A 91 13.45 2.05 -6.75
N GLU A 92 12.30 1.62 -7.26
CA GLU A 92 12.02 1.59 -8.69
C GLU A 92 11.92 3.00 -9.30
N VAL A 93 11.30 3.96 -8.62
CA VAL A 93 11.25 5.35 -9.10
C VAL A 93 12.64 5.97 -9.14
N ASP A 94 13.49 5.69 -8.15
CA ASP A 94 14.88 6.17 -8.14
C ASP A 94 15.65 5.59 -9.35
N ARG A 95 15.55 4.28 -9.57
CA ARG A 95 16.17 3.59 -10.71
C ARG A 95 15.73 4.17 -12.06
N LEU A 96 14.43 4.41 -12.24
CA LEU A 96 13.90 5.00 -13.48
C LEU A 96 14.33 6.45 -13.66
N ASN A 97 14.41 7.24 -12.59
CA ASN A 97 14.90 8.62 -12.66
C ASN A 97 16.39 8.67 -13.04
N ASP A 98 17.21 7.79 -12.48
CA ASP A 98 18.64 7.68 -12.83
C ASP A 98 18.82 7.34 -14.31
N ALA A 99 18.06 6.36 -14.82
CA ALA A 99 18.08 5.97 -16.23
C ALA A 99 17.65 7.13 -17.16
N LEU A 100 16.60 7.87 -16.79
CA LEU A 100 16.14 9.03 -17.54
C LEU A 100 17.18 10.17 -17.53
N GLN A 101 17.83 10.41 -16.39
CA GLN A 101 18.88 11.41 -16.27
C GLN A 101 20.10 11.05 -17.14
N GLU A 102 20.47 9.77 -17.20
CA GLU A 102 21.54 9.31 -18.07
C GLU A 102 21.19 9.50 -19.54
N ILE A 103 19.96 9.16 -19.95
CA ILE A 103 19.49 9.39 -21.33
C ILE A 103 19.51 10.88 -21.68
N ASP A 104 19.05 11.76 -20.78
CA ASP A 104 19.08 13.22 -20.97
C ASP A 104 20.52 13.71 -21.18
N TRP A 105 21.46 13.23 -20.36
CA TRP A 105 22.88 13.55 -20.52
C TRP A 105 23.46 13.02 -21.84
N LEU A 106 23.05 11.84 -22.30
CA LEU A 106 23.45 11.28 -23.58
C LEU A 106 22.94 12.11 -24.77
N ILE A 107 21.71 12.66 -24.68
CA ILE A 107 21.16 13.55 -25.71
C ILE A 107 22.05 14.79 -25.88
N GLU A 108 22.55 15.35 -24.78
CA GLU A 108 23.35 16.58 -24.81
C GLU A 108 24.81 16.37 -25.24
N THR A 109 25.37 15.19 -24.98
CA THR A 109 26.84 14.98 -25.04
C THR A 109 27.32 14.05 -26.13
N VAL A 110 26.44 13.22 -26.70
CA VAL A 110 26.81 12.16 -27.64
C VAL A 110 26.35 12.51 -29.06
N ASP A 111 27.17 12.15 -30.05
CA ASP A 111 26.78 12.29 -31.45
C ASP A 111 25.57 11.39 -31.80
N PRO A 112 24.77 11.76 -32.81
CA PRO A 112 23.57 11.00 -33.16
C PRO A 112 23.81 9.53 -33.52
N ASP A 113 24.98 9.22 -34.11
CA ASP A 113 25.33 7.87 -34.55
C ASP A 113 25.65 6.94 -33.36
N THR A 114 26.19 7.50 -32.28
CA THR A 114 26.54 6.78 -31.04
C THR A 114 25.40 6.80 -30.01
N PHE A 115 24.50 7.78 -30.09
CA PHE A 115 23.41 7.98 -29.14
C PHE A 115 22.52 6.73 -29.00
N VAL A 116 22.05 6.18 -30.11
CA VAL A 116 21.12 5.03 -30.12
C VAL A 116 21.72 3.82 -29.40
N HIS A 117 23.01 3.55 -29.61
CA HIS A 117 23.67 2.40 -29.00
C HIS A 117 23.82 2.57 -27.49
N LYS A 118 24.14 3.78 -27.02
CA LYS A 118 24.26 4.05 -25.57
C LYS A 118 22.90 4.03 -24.87
N VAL A 119 21.87 4.61 -25.47
CA VAL A 119 20.51 4.53 -24.89
C VAL A 119 20.03 3.09 -24.79
N GLN A 120 20.34 2.24 -25.78
CA GLN A 120 20.01 0.81 -25.71
C GLN A 120 20.64 0.14 -24.49
N ILE A 121 21.92 0.42 -24.21
CA ILE A 121 22.62 -0.12 -23.03
C ILE A 121 21.91 0.33 -21.74
N VAL A 122 21.62 1.63 -21.61
CA VAL A 122 20.92 2.16 -20.43
C VAL A 122 19.57 1.47 -20.23
N LEU A 123 18.81 1.23 -21.30
CA LEU A 123 17.51 0.55 -21.21
C LEU A 123 17.67 -0.94 -20.84
N GLU A 124 18.66 -1.63 -21.39
CA GLU A 124 18.94 -3.05 -21.10
C GLU A 124 19.41 -3.27 -19.66
N ASP A 125 20.22 -2.37 -19.11
CA ASP A 125 20.66 -2.39 -17.70
C ASP A 125 19.51 -2.09 -16.73
N ASN A 126 18.37 -1.64 -17.25
CA ASN A 126 17.21 -1.17 -16.50
C ASN A 126 15.90 -1.91 -16.84
N LEU A 127 15.97 -3.13 -17.37
CA LEU A 127 14.80 -3.98 -17.70
C LEU A 127 14.72 -5.27 -16.88
#